data_AF-A0A952BEE9-F1
#
_entry.id   AF-A0A952BEE9-F1
#
_cell.length_a   1.000
_cell.length_b   1.000
_cell.length_c   1.000
_cell.angle_alpha   90.00
_cell.angle_beta   90.00
_cell.angle_gamma   90.00
#
_symmetry.space_group_name_H-M   'P 1'
#
loop_
_entity.id
_entity.type
_entity.pdbx_description
1 polymer ?
#
loop_
_entity_poly.entity_id
_entity_poly.type
_entity_poly.pdbx_seq_one_letter_code
_entity_poly.pdbx_strand_id
1 'polypeptide(L)'
;MKVYLTKEEFDDLLEYSMSVPTGTTIGKKWKRHVYSFEAHGQKFSAYYVPKNCTLISDTWLLGTYAKSKKPGYVDITWKDIEVVGELEIDKVIRRFEDRGK
;
A
#
# COMPACT_ATOMS: atom_id res chain seq x y z
N MET A 1 -5.07 11.06 -0.91
CA MET A 1 -3.68 11.57 -0.81
C MET A 1 -2.76 10.41 -1.14
N LYS A 2 -1.82 10.60 -2.05
CA LYS A 2 -0.90 9.56 -2.52
C LYS A 2 0.39 9.54 -1.69
N VAL A 3 1.05 8.39 -1.66
CA VAL A 3 2.44 8.21 -1.25
C VAL A 3 3.21 7.61 -2.41
N TYR A 4 4.40 8.14 -2.68
CA TYR A 4 5.28 7.63 -3.71
C TYR A 4 6.34 6.76 -3.03
N LEU A 5 6.49 5.53 -3.50
CA LEU A 5 7.47 4.58 -2.98
C LEU A 5 8.35 4.10 -4.12
N THR A 6 9.62 3.87 -3.84
CA THR A 6 10.47 3.06 -4.71
C THR A 6 9.96 1.62 -4.72
N LYS A 7 10.41 0.84 -5.71
CA LYS A 7 10.10 -0.60 -5.76
C LYS A 7 10.59 -1.33 -4.50
N GLU A 8 11.78 -1.00 -4.00
CA GLU A 8 12.36 -1.60 -2.81
C GLU A 8 11.53 -1.30 -1.57
N GLU A 9 11.16 -0.04 -1.33
CA GLU A 9 10.28 0.35 -0.23
C GLU A 9 8.90 -0.31 -0.32
N PHE A 10 8.36 -0.50 -1.53
CA PHE A 10 7.11 -1.21 -1.72
C PHE A 10 7.25 -2.71 -1.40
N ASP A 11 8.32 -3.35 -1.86
CA ASP A 11 8.56 -4.77 -1.65
C ASP A 11 8.81 -5.09 -0.17
N ASP A 12 9.46 -4.19 0.57
CA ASP A 12 9.71 -4.29 2.02
C ASP A 12 8.46 -4.14 2.89
N LEU A 13 7.37 -3.57 2.37
CA LEU A 13 6.12 -3.49 3.12
C LEU A 13 5.49 -4.86 3.30
N LEU A 14 5.11 -5.17 4.53
CA LEU A 14 4.32 -6.35 4.83
C LEU A 14 2.93 -6.25 4.19
N GLU A 15 2.44 -7.35 3.63
CA GLU A 15 1.06 -7.42 3.14
C GLU A 15 0.08 -7.50 4.30
N TYR A 16 -0.93 -6.62 4.28
CA TYR A 16 -1.97 -6.60 5.29
C TYR A 16 -2.83 -7.86 5.18
N SER A 17 -2.80 -8.67 6.23
CA SER A 17 -3.71 -9.81 6.39
C SER A 17 -4.58 -9.62 7.62
N MET A 18 -5.90 -9.81 7.48
CA MET A 18 -6.82 -9.78 8.62
C MET A 18 -6.74 -11.05 9.49
N SER A 19 -6.03 -12.09 9.03
CA SER A 19 -5.95 -13.39 9.72
C SER A 19 -4.68 -13.58 10.54
N VAL A 20 -3.67 -12.71 10.37
CA VAL A 20 -2.41 -12.81 11.12
C VAL A 20 -2.39 -11.72 12.19
N PRO A 21 -2.24 -12.05 13.49
CA PRO A 21 -2.11 -11.05 14.54
C PRO A 21 -0.72 -10.40 14.42
N THR A 22 -0.65 -9.35 13.63
CA THR A 22 0.61 -8.68 13.31
C THR A 22 1.09 -7.70 14.38
N GLY A 23 0.43 -7.66 15.54
CA GLY A 23 0.58 -6.59 16.53
C GLY A 23 0.04 -5.25 16.03
N THR A 24 -0.28 -4.36 16.96
CA THR A 24 -0.94 -3.07 16.69
C THR A 24 -0.03 -1.88 17.02
N THR A 25 1.28 -2.04 16.82
CA THR A 25 2.26 -0.98 17.09
C THR A 25 1.95 0.25 16.24
N ILE A 26 1.74 1.39 16.91
CA ILE A 26 1.49 2.67 16.23
C ILE A 26 2.67 3.01 15.31
N GLY A 27 2.36 3.50 14.12
CA GLY A 27 3.33 3.82 13.08
C GLY A 27 3.74 2.64 12.19
N LYS A 28 3.37 1.41 12.56
CA LYS A 28 3.63 0.24 11.71
C LYS A 28 2.85 0.36 10.39
N LYS A 29 3.54 0.04 9.29
CA LYS A 29 3.07 0.19 7.91
C LYS A 29 2.80 -1.15 7.25
N TRP A 30 1.83 -1.15 6.34
CA TRP A 30 1.38 -2.32 5.58
C TRP A 30 1.03 -1.90 4.16
N LYS A 31 1.18 -2.80 3.19
CA LYS A 31 0.56 -2.66 1.86
C LYS A 31 -0.66 -3.54 1.75
N ARG A 32 -1.68 -3.07 1.03
CA ARG A 32 -2.90 -3.84 0.76
C ARG A 32 -3.35 -3.61 -0.67
N HIS A 33 -3.67 -4.69 -1.36
CA HIS A 33 -4.29 -4.62 -2.68
C HIS A 33 -5.79 -4.44 -2.59
N VAL A 34 -6.34 -3.52 -3.37
CA VAL A 34 -7.78 -3.23 -3.42
C VAL A 34 -8.21 -2.99 -4.87
N TYR A 35 -9.28 -3.67 -5.26
CA TYR A 35 -10.00 -3.38 -6.49
C TYR A 35 -11.20 -2.51 -6.17
N SER A 36 -11.45 -1.48 -6.98
CA SER A 36 -12.75 -0.84 -7.06
C SER A 36 -13.45 -1.26 -8.34
N PHE A 37 -14.71 -1.65 -8.24
CA PHE A 37 -15.50 -2.12 -9.39
C PHE A 37 -16.94 -1.65 -9.29
N GLU A 38 -17.63 -1.64 -10.42
CA GLU A 38 -19.07 -1.37 -10.51
C GLU A 38 -19.85 -2.67 -10.71
N ALA A 39 -20.92 -2.83 -9.93
CA ALA A 39 -21.92 -3.88 -10.11
C ALA A 39 -23.30 -3.27 -9.93
N HIS A 40 -24.22 -3.52 -10.88
CA HIS A 40 -25.59 -2.99 -10.84
C HIS A 40 -25.67 -1.45 -10.65
N GLY A 41 -24.73 -0.70 -11.23
CA GLY A 41 -24.66 0.76 -11.10
C GLY A 41 -24.15 1.27 -9.75
N GLN A 42 -23.68 0.38 -8.87
CA GLN A 42 -23.09 0.74 -7.58
C GLN A 42 -21.60 0.41 -7.55
N LYS A 43 -20.80 1.29 -6.94
CA LYS A 43 -19.36 1.12 -6.77
C LYS A 43 -19.05 0.38 -5.47
N PHE A 44 -18.15 -0.59 -5.57
CA PHE A 44 -17.67 -1.40 -4.46
C PHE A 44 -16.14 -1.38 -4.42
N SER A 45 -15.58 -1.64 -3.25
CA SER A 45 -14.14 -1.87 -3.06
C SER A 45 -13.92 -3.20 -2.34
N ALA A 46 -13.15 -4.10 -2.94
CA ALA A 46 -12.90 -5.44 -2.39
C ALA A 46 -11.51 -5.97 -2.77
N TYR A 47 -11.20 -7.18 -2.27
CA TYR A 47 -9.97 -7.91 -2.57
C TYR A 47 -10.06 -8.81 -3.80
N TYR A 48 -11.23 -8.85 -4.43
CA TYR A 48 -11.50 -9.63 -5.63
C TYR A 48 -12.59 -8.92 -6.43
N VAL A 49 -12.56 -9.09 -7.74
CA VAL A 49 -13.59 -8.56 -8.65
C VAL A 49 -14.47 -9.73 -9.11
N PRO A 50 -15.78 -9.73 -8.80
CA PRO A 50 -16.69 -10.73 -9.32
C PRO A 50 -16.74 -10.75 -10.85
N LYS A 51 -17.07 -11.93 -11.40
CA LYS A 51 -17.38 -12.04 -12.84
C LYS A 51 -18.56 -11.11 -13.16
N ASN A 52 -18.53 -10.51 -14.34
CA ASN A 52 -19.54 -9.55 -14.83
C ASN A 52 -19.59 -8.21 -14.09
N CYS A 53 -18.55 -7.85 -13.36
CA CYS A 53 -18.37 -6.50 -12.84
C CYS A 53 -17.42 -5.69 -13.73
N THR A 54 -17.61 -4.38 -13.79
CA THR A 54 -16.69 -3.48 -14.49
C THR A 54 -15.61 -3.03 -13.52
N LEU A 55 -14.35 -3.40 -13.78
CA LEU A 55 -13.21 -2.89 -13.00
C LEU A 55 -13.08 -1.37 -13.22
N ILE A 56 -13.07 -0.61 -12.14
CA ILE A 56 -12.86 0.84 -12.14
C ILE A 56 -11.39 1.15 -11.88
N SER A 57 -10.82 0.51 -10.84
CA SER A 57 -9.42 0.71 -10.50
C SER A 57 -8.83 -0.51 -9.79
N ASP A 58 -7.54 -0.68 -10.00
CA ASP A 58 -6.68 -1.67 -9.38
C ASP A 58 -5.58 -0.88 -8.67
N THR A 59 -5.63 -0.83 -7.33
CA THR A 59 -4.72 0.04 -6.55
C THR A 59 -4.14 -0.66 -5.34
N TRP A 60 -2.95 -0.20 -4.96
CA TRP A 60 -2.30 -0.55 -3.71
C TRP A 60 -2.46 0.59 -2.70
N LEU A 61 -2.70 0.23 -1.45
CA LEU A 61 -2.88 1.18 -0.35
C LEU A 61 -1.83 0.95 0.73
N LEU A 62 -1.28 2.04 1.27
CA LEU A 62 -0.43 2.05 2.46
C LEU A 62 -1.33 2.23 3.68
N GLY A 63 -1.43 1.19 4.50
CA GLY A 63 -2.05 1.24 5.82
C GLY A 63 -1.03 1.65 6.88
N THR A 64 -1.36 2.59 7.75
CA THR A 64 -0.53 2.92 8.93
C THR A 64 -1.39 2.89 10.19
N TYR A 65 -0.96 2.14 11.20
CA TYR A 65 -1.62 2.14 12.50
C TYR A 65 -1.46 3.50 13.18
N ALA A 66 -2.58 4.08 13.60
CA ALA A 66 -2.66 5.35 14.28
C ALA A 66 -3.34 5.17 15.65
N LYS A 67 -3.03 6.06 16.58
CA LYS A 67 -3.63 6.06 17.91
C LYS A 67 -5.14 6.30 17.77
N SER A 68 -5.96 5.36 18.24
CA SER A 68 -7.40 5.54 18.27
C SER A 68 -7.81 6.44 19.43
N LYS A 69 -8.92 7.15 19.26
CA LYS A 69 -9.61 7.84 20.36
C LYS A 69 -10.32 6.86 21.29
N LYS A 70 -10.64 5.65 20.81
CA LYS A 70 -11.33 4.61 21.58
C LYS A 70 -10.30 3.77 22.35
N PRO A 71 -10.38 3.69 23.69
CA PRO A 71 -9.47 2.87 24.49
C PRO A 71 -9.50 1.40 24.05
N GLY A 72 -8.33 0.80 23.87
CA GLY A 72 -8.17 -0.60 23.45
C GLY A 72 -8.24 -0.84 21.94
N TYR A 73 -8.34 0.22 21.12
CA TYR A 73 -8.39 0.12 19.66
C TYR A 73 -7.21 0.88 19.02
N VAL A 74 -6.92 0.51 17.78
CA VAL A 74 -6.05 1.27 16.88
C VAL A 74 -6.83 1.62 15.63
N ASP A 75 -6.62 2.82 15.11
CA ASP A 75 -7.18 3.23 13.83
C ASP A 75 -6.18 2.88 12.72
N ILE A 76 -6.67 2.73 11.48
CA ILE A 76 -5.80 2.60 10.31
C ILE A 76 -6.08 3.76 9.38
N THR A 77 -5.02 4.47 9.02
CA THR A 77 -5.07 5.46 7.94
C THR A 77 -4.59 4.81 6.65
N TRP A 78 -5.31 5.08 5.55
CA TRP A 78 -5.01 4.53 4.24
C TRP A 78 -4.65 5.64 3.25
N LYS A 79 -3.62 5.40 2.43
CA LYS A 79 -3.18 6.30 1.36
C LYS A 79 -2.88 5.47 0.11
N ASP A 80 -3.17 5.99 -1.07
CA ASP A 80 -2.83 5.30 -2.33
C ASP A 80 -1.31 5.24 -2.50
N ILE A 81 -0.80 4.08 -2.90
CA ILE A 81 0.60 3.89 -3.25
C ILE A 81 0.75 4.10 -4.76
N GLU A 82 1.74 4.90 -5.13
CA GLU A 82 2.26 4.96 -6.48
C GLU A 82 3.72 4.50 -6.44
N VAL A 83 4.01 3.36 -7.09
CA VAL A 83 5.37 2.85 -7.19
C VAL A 83 6.06 3.61 -8.30
N VAL A 84 7.01 4.46 -7.93
CA VAL A 84 7.84 5.18 -8.88
C VAL A 84 9.04 4.31 -9.24
N GLY A 85 9.39 4.29 -10.54
CA GLY A 85 10.67 3.73 -10.97
C GLY A 85 11.84 4.50 -10.34
N GLU A 86 13.04 3.91 -10.38
CA GLU A 86 14.24 4.59 -9.91
C GLU A 86 14.33 6.00 -10.50
N LEU A 87 14.44 7.00 -9.61
CA LEU A 87 14.77 8.34 -10.06
C LEU A 87 16.15 8.28 -10.70
N GLU A 88 16.39 9.05 -11.76
CA GLU A 88 17.71 9.10 -12.42
C GLU A 88 18.86 9.38 -11.42
N ILE A 89 18.57 10.06 -10.30
CA ILE A 89 19.54 10.31 -9.23
C ILE A 89 19.95 9.04 -8.47
N ASP A 90 19.02 8.09 -8.27
CA ASP A 90 19.29 6.82 -7.59
C ASP A 90 20.19 5.92 -8.44
N LYS A 91 20.00 5.95 -9.78
CA LYS A 91 20.89 5.29 -10.75
C LYS A 91 22.30 5.84 -10.71
N VAL A 92 22.44 7.16 -10.52
CA VAL A 92 23.74 7.84 -10.46
C VAL A 92 24.48 7.49 -9.17
N ILE A 93 23.80 7.50 -8.02
CA ILE A 93 24.42 7.14 -6.72
C ILE A 93 24.93 5.69 -6.72
N ARG A 94 24.11 4.72 -7.17
CA ARG A 94 24.55 3.31 -7.25
C ARG A 94 25.77 3.12 -8.16
N ARG A 95 25.85 3.84 -9.29
CA ARG A 95 27.04 3.83 -10.15
C ARG A 95 28.31 4.37 -9.48
N PHE A 96 28.19 5.28 -8.51
CA PHE A 96 29.33 5.77 -7.75
C PHE A 96 29.79 4.76 -6.69
N GLU A 97 28.85 4.10 -6.01
CA GLU A 97 29.16 3.07 -5.02
C GLU A 97 29.82 1.82 -5.65
N ASP A 98 29.36 1.41 -6.83
CA ASP A 98 29.96 0.28 -7.57
C ASP A 98 31.37 0.58 -8.11
N ARG A 99 31.72 1.87 -8.30
CA ARG A 99 33.04 2.31 -8.76
C ARG A 99 34.06 2.50 -7.64
N GLY A 100 33.61 2.41 -6.38
CA GLY A 100 34.45 2.51 -5.18
C GLY A 100 34.96 1.16 -4.65
N LYS A 101 34.71 0.05 -5.37
CA LYS A 101 35.24 -1.29 -5.09
C LYS A 101 36.34 -1.69 -6.06
#